data_AF-X6NVP3-F1
#
_entry.id   AF-X6NVP3-F1
#
_cell.length_a   1.000
_cell.length_b   1.000
_cell.length_c   1.000
_cell.angle_alpha   90.00
_cell.angle_beta   90.00
_cell.angle_gamma   90.00
#
_symmetry.space_group_name_H-M   'P 1'
#
loop_
_entity.id
_entity.type
_entity.pdbx_description
1 polymer ?
#
loop_
_entity_poly.entity_id
_entity_poly.type
_entity_poly.pdbx_seq_one_letter_code
_entity_poly.pdbx_strand_id
1 'polypeptide(L)'
;MRFRKEQQRSKTLMNCFIWILVVLFCFLLVVGLDYGVNSAGWMKGSASKKSKYEEEEEARRQLSIAMKEKESKLKEKFRFEFGEVIRKKIGTTDAKLPSDMQALSLLSDVYSSYGEGVNFIQVGACDGEFLASNDPIQKLLQKENWHGVLMEPVPYLFEKLKKNVDSQMFKYKERLYLMNAALSDNDGQQTFYIVNEKFAQEKPDETHALKHQIGSFNKNHIVKHLIKLRRRNELKLEVEDYIQPIGVRSATPGTVVREFFQSGLAVRNGNIDVLLIDAEGYDFVVLKSFMNMPSLKPLIVIYENLHLSEADQISAEALLTSFGYSVWPVGWNSIGVKIADL
;
A
#
# COMPACT_ATOMS: atom_id res chain seq x y z
N MET A 1 -40.03 10.23 -4.74
CA MET A 1 -39.22 9.82 -3.56
C MET A 1 -39.80 8.66 -2.74
N ARG A 2 -41.13 8.47 -2.62
CA ARG A 2 -41.71 7.34 -1.84
C ARG A 2 -41.48 5.95 -2.47
N PHE A 3 -41.59 5.81 -3.80
CA PHE A 3 -41.43 4.53 -4.51
C PHE A 3 -40.03 3.88 -4.38
N ARG A 4 -38.95 4.68 -4.35
CA ARG A 4 -37.57 4.17 -4.17
C ARG A 4 -37.32 3.63 -2.75
N LYS A 5 -37.96 4.22 -1.73
CA LYS A 5 -37.84 3.74 -0.34
C LYS A 5 -38.56 2.41 -0.13
N GLU A 6 -39.68 2.17 -0.80
CA GLU A 6 -40.40 0.88 -0.73
C GLU A 6 -39.65 -0.25 -1.45
N GLN A 7 -39.05 -0.01 -2.61
CA GLN A 7 -38.21 -1.01 -3.28
C GLN A 7 -36.96 -1.38 -2.47
N GLN A 8 -36.33 -0.39 -1.82
CA GLN A 8 -35.14 -0.66 -1.01
C GLN A 8 -35.50 -1.40 0.29
N ARG A 9 -36.64 -1.08 0.91
CA ARG A 9 -37.16 -1.81 2.08
C ARG A 9 -37.57 -3.25 1.74
N SER A 10 -38.13 -3.47 0.55
CA SER A 10 -38.46 -4.80 0.02
C SER A 10 -37.21 -5.66 -0.23
N LYS A 11 -36.13 -5.10 -0.80
CA LYS A 11 -34.86 -5.82 -0.98
C LYS A 11 -34.17 -6.17 0.34
N THR A 12 -34.20 -5.29 1.32
CA THR A 12 -33.64 -5.58 2.65
C THR A 12 -34.44 -6.66 3.39
N LEU A 13 -35.78 -6.64 3.28
CA LEU A 13 -36.63 -7.68 3.85
C LEU A 13 -36.42 -9.04 3.16
N MET A 14 -36.25 -9.04 1.85
CA MET A 14 -35.96 -10.27 1.08
C MET A 14 -34.60 -10.85 1.44
N ASN A 15 -33.57 -10.01 1.62
CA ASN A 15 -32.24 -10.46 2.07
C ASN A 15 -32.26 -10.98 3.52
N CYS A 16 -33.00 -10.35 4.43
CA CYS A 16 -33.19 -10.90 5.78
C CYS A 16 -33.93 -12.25 5.77
N PHE A 17 -34.93 -12.40 4.91
CA PHE A 17 -35.68 -13.66 4.79
C PHE A 17 -34.82 -14.80 4.24
N ILE A 18 -33.94 -14.51 3.27
CA ILE A 18 -32.96 -15.45 2.74
C ILE A 18 -31.94 -15.84 3.83
N TRP A 19 -31.44 -14.89 4.62
CA TRP A 19 -30.54 -15.18 5.74
C TRP A 19 -31.19 -16.03 6.83
N ILE A 20 -32.46 -15.77 7.16
CA ILE A 20 -33.23 -16.58 8.12
C ILE A 20 -33.44 -18.00 7.58
N LEU A 21 -33.73 -18.17 6.29
CA LEU A 21 -33.84 -19.48 5.64
C LEU A 21 -32.51 -20.24 5.63
N VAL A 22 -31.38 -19.56 5.39
CA VAL A 22 -30.04 -20.17 5.42
C VAL A 22 -29.70 -20.63 6.85
N VAL A 23 -29.97 -19.82 7.86
CA VAL A 23 -29.73 -20.19 9.27
C VAL A 23 -30.65 -21.33 9.72
N LEU A 24 -31.93 -21.33 9.34
CA LEU A 24 -32.86 -22.44 9.60
C LEU A 24 -32.46 -23.72 8.88
N PHE A 25 -31.96 -23.63 7.64
CA PHE A 25 -31.44 -24.78 6.89
C PHE A 25 -30.17 -25.35 7.52
N CYS A 26 -29.25 -24.49 7.99
CA CYS A 26 -28.08 -24.91 8.77
C CYS A 26 -28.48 -25.56 10.10
N PHE A 27 -29.51 -25.04 10.79
CA PHE A 27 -29.98 -25.60 12.05
C PHE A 27 -30.70 -26.95 11.86
N LEU A 28 -31.50 -27.11 10.80
CA LEU A 28 -32.14 -28.38 10.43
C LEU A 28 -31.12 -29.44 9.99
N LEU A 29 -30.01 -29.05 9.34
CA LEU A 29 -28.90 -29.96 9.03
C LEU A 29 -28.16 -30.43 10.29
N VAL A 30 -28.04 -29.57 11.31
CA VAL A 30 -27.42 -29.94 12.59
C VAL A 30 -28.35 -30.87 13.39
N VAL A 31 -29.65 -30.57 13.44
CA VAL A 31 -30.62 -31.38 14.21
C VAL A 31 -30.98 -32.70 13.49
N GLY A 32 -30.95 -32.72 12.16
CA GLY A 32 -31.19 -33.93 11.35
C GLY A 32 -30.07 -34.97 11.41
N LEU A 33 -28.88 -34.61 11.93
CA LEU A 33 -27.77 -35.53 12.15
C LEU A 33 -27.83 -36.28 13.49
N ASP A 34 -28.65 -35.83 14.45
CA ASP A 34 -28.76 -36.45 15.78
C ASP A 34 -29.89 -37.49 15.91
N TYR A 35 -30.82 -37.56 14.96
CA TYR A 35 -31.94 -38.52 14.98
C TYR A 35 -32.08 -39.26 13.64
N GLY A 36 -31.35 -40.38 13.47
CA GLY A 36 -31.39 -41.11 12.20
C GLY A 36 -30.66 -42.46 12.12
N VAL A 37 -30.91 -43.36 13.06
CA VAL A 37 -30.97 -44.84 12.93
C VAL A 37 -29.72 -45.62 12.44
N ASN A 38 -29.16 -46.38 13.39
CA ASN A 38 -28.49 -47.66 13.19
C ASN A 38 -29.40 -48.70 12.51
N SER A 39 -28.96 -49.33 11.41
CA SER A 39 -29.03 -50.79 11.22
C SER A 39 -28.43 -51.29 9.90
N ALA A 40 -27.47 -52.22 10.05
CA ALA A 40 -27.16 -53.41 9.25
C ALA A 40 -26.84 -53.32 7.72
N GLY A 41 -25.56 -53.59 7.41
CA GLY A 41 -25.16 -54.76 6.61
C GLY A 41 -25.06 -54.62 5.07
N TRP A 42 -23.83 -54.60 4.55
CA TRP A 42 -23.26 -55.48 3.50
C TRP A 42 -22.12 -54.83 2.70
N MET A 43 -21.13 -55.66 2.37
CA MET A 43 -19.84 -55.38 1.72
C MET A 43 -19.97 -54.71 0.35
N LYS A 44 -19.09 -53.73 0.05
CA LYS A 44 -18.29 -53.62 -1.19
C LYS A 44 -17.42 -52.35 -1.20
N GLY A 45 -16.14 -52.51 -1.56
CA GLY A 45 -15.28 -51.43 -2.04
C GLY A 45 -14.57 -50.61 -0.96
N SER A 46 -13.28 -50.91 -0.73
CA SER A 46 -12.34 -50.02 -0.04
C SER A 46 -12.06 -48.78 -0.90
N ALA A 47 -13.03 -47.87 -0.99
CA ALA A 47 -12.75 -46.47 -1.24
C ALA A 47 -12.68 -45.82 0.15
N SER A 48 -11.48 -45.38 0.53
CA SER A 48 -11.28 -44.52 1.70
C SER A 48 -12.23 -43.33 1.56
N LYS A 49 -13.33 -43.32 2.32
CA LYS A 49 -14.15 -42.12 2.51
C LYS A 49 -13.27 -41.16 3.29
N LYS A 50 -12.75 -40.14 2.61
CA LYS A 50 -12.06 -39.03 3.28
C LYS A 50 -12.97 -38.49 4.38
N SER A 51 -12.38 -38.16 5.52
CA SER A 51 -13.15 -37.53 6.59
C SER A 51 -13.66 -36.15 6.14
N LYS A 52 -14.78 -35.68 6.69
CA LYS A 52 -15.30 -34.31 6.41
C LYS A 52 -14.23 -33.23 6.61
N TYR A 53 -13.33 -33.42 7.57
CA TYR A 53 -12.20 -32.54 7.81
C TYR A 53 -11.19 -32.53 6.65
N GLU A 54 -10.84 -33.70 6.13
CA GLU A 54 -9.94 -33.83 4.97
C GLU A 54 -10.54 -33.24 3.69
N GLU A 55 -11.86 -33.31 3.51
CA GLU A 55 -12.56 -32.66 2.40
C GLU A 55 -12.54 -31.13 2.54
N GLU A 56 -12.76 -30.58 3.74
CA GLU A 56 -12.66 -29.15 4.00
C GLU A 56 -11.23 -28.61 3.82
N GLU A 57 -10.23 -29.36 4.26
CA GLU A 57 -8.81 -28.99 4.10
C GLU A 57 -8.38 -29.03 2.62
N GLU A 58 -8.81 -30.05 1.88
CA GLU A 58 -8.57 -30.13 0.42
C GLU A 58 -9.25 -28.97 -0.31
N ALA A 59 -10.50 -28.64 0.01
CA ALA A 59 -11.21 -27.51 -0.59
C ALA A 59 -10.49 -26.18 -0.35
N ARG A 60 -10.00 -25.93 0.88
CA ARG A 60 -9.19 -24.74 1.22
C ARG A 60 -7.89 -24.70 0.42
N ARG A 61 -7.24 -25.84 0.24
CA ARG A 61 -6.00 -25.95 -0.54
C ARG A 61 -6.24 -25.63 -2.02
N GLN A 62 -7.28 -26.22 -2.62
CA GLN A 62 -7.64 -25.96 -4.02
C GLN A 62 -8.01 -24.49 -4.25
N LEU A 63 -8.77 -23.88 -3.33
CA LEU A 63 -9.07 -22.45 -3.38
C LEU A 63 -7.79 -21.61 -3.31
N SER A 64 -6.86 -21.95 -2.41
CA SER A 64 -5.56 -21.25 -2.29
C SER A 64 -4.73 -21.34 -3.58
N ILE A 65 -4.70 -22.51 -4.23
CA ILE A 65 -4.02 -22.71 -5.51
C ILE A 65 -4.66 -21.84 -6.60
N ALA A 66 -5.99 -21.92 -6.76
CA ALA A 66 -6.71 -21.15 -7.77
C ALA A 66 -6.50 -19.63 -7.59
N MET A 67 -6.47 -19.13 -6.34
CA MET A 67 -6.17 -17.72 -6.06
C MET A 67 -4.74 -17.34 -6.46
N LYS A 68 -3.75 -18.20 -6.16
CA LYS A 68 -2.35 -17.97 -6.57
C LYS A 68 -2.19 -17.96 -8.09
N GLU A 69 -2.87 -18.86 -8.79
CA GLU A 69 -2.86 -18.90 -10.25
C GLU A 69 -3.50 -17.66 -10.87
N LYS A 70 -4.66 -17.22 -10.34
CA LYS A 70 -5.31 -15.97 -10.77
C LYS A 70 -4.37 -14.79 -10.58
N GLU A 71 -3.70 -14.71 -9.44
CA GLU A 71 -2.74 -13.65 -9.17
C GLU A 71 -1.52 -13.69 -10.11
N SER A 72 -0.97 -14.86 -10.39
CA SER A 72 0.13 -15.00 -11.35
C SER A 72 -0.28 -14.45 -12.72
N LYS A 73 -1.47 -14.83 -13.20
CA LYS A 73 -2.02 -14.36 -14.48
C LYS A 73 -2.18 -12.84 -14.53
N LEU A 74 -2.66 -12.20 -13.45
CA LEU A 74 -2.76 -10.74 -13.38
C LEU A 74 -1.39 -10.07 -13.51
N LYS A 75 -0.41 -10.57 -12.76
CA LYS A 75 0.96 -10.04 -12.76
C LYS A 75 1.63 -10.23 -14.12
N GLU A 76 1.47 -11.39 -14.75
CA GLU A 76 1.97 -11.69 -16.09
C GLU A 76 1.30 -10.81 -17.16
N LYS A 77 -0.03 -10.62 -17.07
CA LYS A 77 -0.77 -9.75 -17.99
C LYS A 77 -0.28 -8.32 -17.93
N PHE A 78 -0.13 -7.77 -16.72
CA PHE A 78 0.45 -6.43 -16.54
C PHE A 78 1.89 -6.34 -17.09
N ARG A 79 2.76 -7.29 -16.74
CA ARG A 79 4.16 -7.36 -17.22
C ARG A 79 4.25 -7.35 -18.74
N PHE A 80 3.40 -8.13 -19.40
CA PHE A 80 3.35 -8.22 -20.85
C PHE A 80 2.87 -6.90 -21.48
N GLU A 81 1.72 -6.37 -21.04
CA GLU A 81 1.16 -5.15 -21.60
C GLU A 81 2.06 -3.93 -21.39
N PHE A 82 2.70 -3.85 -20.21
CA PHE A 82 3.60 -2.75 -19.92
C PHE A 82 4.91 -2.87 -20.71
N GLY A 83 5.42 -4.09 -20.92
CA GLY A 83 6.53 -4.36 -21.84
C GLY A 83 6.23 -3.88 -23.27
N GLU A 84 5.01 -4.10 -23.77
CA GLU A 84 4.57 -3.57 -25.07
C GLU A 84 4.55 -2.04 -25.12
N VAL A 85 4.12 -1.38 -24.04
CA VAL A 85 4.16 0.09 -23.93
C VAL A 85 5.60 0.60 -24.02
N ILE A 86 6.55 -0.06 -23.36
CA ILE A 86 7.97 0.30 -23.41
C ILE A 86 8.54 0.06 -24.81
N ARG A 87 8.31 -1.11 -25.42
CA ARG A 87 8.79 -1.43 -26.79
C ARG A 87 8.35 -0.39 -27.82
N LYS A 88 7.07 0.01 -27.76
CA LYS A 88 6.52 1.05 -28.64
C LYS A 88 7.21 2.41 -28.46
N LYS A 89 7.64 2.76 -27.24
CA LYS A 89 8.33 4.02 -26.95
C LYS A 89 9.81 4.02 -27.34
N ILE A 90 10.51 2.91 -27.13
CA ILE A 90 11.92 2.77 -27.54
C ILE A 90 12.05 2.86 -29.07
N GLY A 91 11.04 2.40 -29.82
CA GLY A 91 11.00 2.48 -31.28
C GLY A 91 10.70 3.88 -31.85
N THR A 92 10.47 4.91 -31.03
CA THR A 92 10.22 6.28 -31.52
C THR A 92 11.40 7.21 -31.25
N THR A 93 11.53 8.27 -32.06
CA THR A 93 12.59 9.28 -31.92
C THR A 93 12.42 10.23 -30.73
N ASP A 94 11.33 10.08 -29.95
CA ASP A 94 10.96 10.95 -28.82
C ASP A 94 10.86 10.13 -27.52
N ALA A 95 11.92 9.35 -27.27
CA ALA A 95 11.99 8.17 -26.40
C ALA A 95 11.96 8.44 -24.89
N LYS A 96 11.02 9.24 -24.38
CA LYS A 96 10.76 9.26 -22.93
C LYS A 96 10.05 7.96 -22.52
N LEU A 97 10.69 7.19 -21.64
CA LEU A 97 10.09 6.03 -20.98
C LEU A 97 8.78 6.43 -20.26
N PRO A 98 7.88 5.47 -19.99
CA PRO A 98 6.60 5.76 -19.35
C PRO A 98 6.76 6.46 -18.00
N SER A 99 5.83 7.36 -17.67
CA SER A 99 5.77 7.93 -16.31
C SER A 99 5.21 6.92 -15.31
N ASP A 100 5.39 7.23 -14.02
CA ASP A 100 4.70 6.60 -12.89
C ASP A 100 3.19 6.47 -13.11
N MET A 101 2.50 7.57 -13.44
CA MET A 101 1.07 7.56 -13.71
C MET A 101 0.64 6.64 -14.85
N GLN A 102 1.48 6.49 -15.88
CA GLN A 102 1.19 5.56 -16.97
C GLN A 102 1.28 4.11 -16.49
N ALA A 103 2.32 3.77 -15.71
CA ALA A 103 2.48 2.44 -15.13
C ALA A 103 1.33 2.10 -14.17
N LEU A 104 1.03 3.02 -13.26
CA LEU A 104 -0.01 2.82 -12.24
C LEU A 104 -1.43 2.79 -12.85
N SER A 105 -1.71 3.62 -13.87
CA SER A 105 -3.00 3.54 -14.56
C SER A 105 -3.16 2.22 -15.30
N LEU A 106 -2.14 1.76 -16.02
CA LEU A 106 -2.20 0.47 -16.71
C LEU A 106 -2.42 -0.68 -15.72
N LEU A 107 -1.70 -0.69 -14.60
CA LEU A 107 -1.91 -1.68 -13.54
C LEU A 107 -3.37 -1.69 -13.07
N SER A 108 -3.91 -0.50 -12.78
CA SER A 108 -5.29 -0.33 -12.36
C SER A 108 -6.29 -0.85 -13.38
N ASP A 109 -6.06 -0.59 -14.66
CA ASP A 109 -6.98 -0.94 -15.75
C ASP A 109 -6.93 -2.46 -16.01
N VAL A 110 -5.73 -3.07 -16.01
CA VAL A 110 -5.55 -4.52 -16.06
C VAL A 110 -6.28 -5.19 -14.90
N TYR A 111 -6.05 -4.77 -13.66
CA TYR A 111 -6.65 -5.42 -12.49
C TYR A 111 -8.18 -5.27 -12.49
N SER A 112 -8.68 -4.07 -12.80
CA SER A 112 -10.13 -3.82 -12.92
C SER A 112 -10.78 -4.71 -13.98
N SER A 113 -10.11 -4.96 -15.12
CA SER A 113 -10.65 -5.81 -16.19
C SER A 113 -10.86 -7.27 -15.79
N TYR A 114 -10.22 -7.73 -14.71
CA TYR A 114 -10.38 -9.06 -14.11
C TYR A 114 -11.24 -9.05 -12.84
N GLY A 115 -11.86 -7.91 -12.52
CA GLY A 115 -12.66 -7.72 -11.30
C GLY A 115 -11.82 -7.75 -10.02
N GLU A 116 -10.56 -7.32 -10.09
CA GLU A 116 -9.59 -7.39 -9.01
C GLU A 116 -9.10 -6.00 -8.59
N GLY A 117 -8.66 -5.89 -7.35
CA GLY A 117 -8.16 -4.65 -6.76
C GLY A 117 -6.65 -4.62 -6.56
N VAL A 118 -6.11 -3.40 -6.50
CA VAL A 118 -4.70 -3.10 -6.29
C VAL A 118 -4.46 -2.85 -4.81
N ASN A 119 -3.46 -3.51 -4.24
CA ASN A 119 -2.98 -3.25 -2.89
C ASN A 119 -1.71 -2.38 -2.96
N PHE A 120 -1.67 -1.26 -2.27
CA PHE A 120 -0.49 -0.39 -2.23
C PHE A 120 -0.06 -0.03 -0.80
N ILE A 121 1.20 0.40 -0.66
CA ILE A 121 1.72 1.03 0.54
C ILE A 121 2.39 2.34 0.13
N GLN A 122 2.02 3.44 0.77
CA GLN A 122 2.70 4.72 0.70
C GLN A 122 3.40 5.01 2.03
N VAL A 123 4.72 5.14 1.97
CA VAL A 123 5.56 5.58 3.08
C VAL A 123 5.82 7.07 2.90
N GLY A 124 5.49 7.88 3.91
CA GLY A 124 5.64 9.33 3.84
C GLY A 124 4.40 10.02 3.27
N ALA A 125 3.23 9.75 3.85
CA ALA A 125 1.98 10.41 3.44
C ALA A 125 1.87 11.87 3.95
N CYS A 126 2.77 12.31 4.83
CA CYS A 126 2.76 13.63 5.46
C CYS A 126 1.37 13.95 6.04
N ASP A 127 0.79 15.07 5.67
CA ASP A 127 -0.51 15.54 6.11
C ASP A 127 -1.63 15.19 5.11
N GLY A 128 -1.32 14.49 4.01
CA GLY A 128 -2.31 14.10 3.01
C GLY A 128 -2.99 15.29 2.33
N GLU A 129 -2.27 16.39 2.06
CA GLU A 129 -2.83 17.50 1.28
C GLU A 129 -3.02 17.12 -0.20
N PHE A 130 -4.15 16.45 -0.49
CA PHE A 130 -4.43 15.83 -1.79
C PHE A 130 -4.65 16.80 -2.96
N LEU A 131 -4.81 18.09 -2.68
CA LEU A 131 -5.09 19.12 -3.68
C LEU A 131 -3.86 19.95 -4.05
N ALA A 132 -2.88 20.05 -3.16
CA ALA A 132 -1.65 20.83 -3.36
C ALA A 132 -0.43 19.95 -3.70
N SER A 133 -0.50 18.66 -3.39
CA SER A 133 0.58 17.72 -3.68
C SER A 133 0.58 17.31 -5.16
N ASN A 134 1.79 17.19 -5.72
CA ASN A 134 2.03 16.61 -7.04
C ASN A 134 2.16 15.08 -6.98
N ASP A 135 1.82 14.44 -5.87
CA ASP A 135 1.94 13.00 -5.70
C ASP A 135 1.00 12.26 -6.70
N PRO A 136 1.57 11.48 -7.63
CA PRO A 136 0.82 10.77 -8.66
C PRO A 136 -0.27 9.86 -8.08
N ILE A 137 -0.06 9.23 -6.92
CA ILE A 137 -1.03 8.25 -6.42
C ILE A 137 -2.35 8.87 -6.00
N GLN A 138 -2.37 10.15 -5.63
CA GLN A 138 -3.57 10.80 -5.10
C GLN A 138 -4.75 10.75 -6.07
N LYS A 139 -4.48 10.85 -7.38
CA LYS A 139 -5.50 10.67 -8.43
C LYS A 139 -6.03 9.24 -8.49
N LEU A 140 -5.17 8.26 -8.22
CA LEU A 140 -5.50 6.84 -8.25
C LEU A 140 -6.23 6.38 -6.99
N LEU A 141 -6.00 7.02 -5.85
CA LEU A 141 -6.79 6.78 -4.64
C LEU A 141 -8.28 7.06 -4.85
N GLN A 142 -8.66 7.83 -5.87
CA GLN A 142 -10.05 8.08 -6.25
C GLN A 142 -10.67 6.96 -7.11
N LYS A 143 -9.86 6.05 -7.69
CA LYS A 143 -10.35 4.85 -8.39
C LYS A 143 -10.75 3.80 -7.37
N GLU A 144 -11.95 3.21 -7.50
CA GLU A 144 -12.55 2.32 -6.48
C GLU A 144 -11.75 1.03 -6.21
N ASN A 145 -10.95 0.57 -7.16
CA ASN A 145 -10.19 -0.67 -7.06
C ASN A 145 -8.85 -0.53 -6.30
N TRP A 146 -8.49 0.67 -5.81
CA TRP A 146 -7.26 0.90 -5.04
C TRP A 146 -7.50 0.79 -3.54
N HIS A 147 -6.70 -0.02 -2.87
CA HIS A 147 -6.73 -0.21 -1.42
C HIS A 147 -5.30 -0.16 -0.89
N GLY A 148 -5.07 0.44 0.26
CA GLY A 148 -3.70 0.52 0.73
C GLY A 148 -3.48 1.19 2.05
N VAL A 149 -2.20 1.31 2.37
CA VAL A 149 -1.72 1.88 3.63
C VAL A 149 -1.10 3.25 3.37
N LEU A 150 -1.51 4.25 4.14
CA LEU A 150 -0.84 5.55 4.20
C LEU A 150 -0.09 5.65 5.53
N MET A 151 1.23 5.79 5.48
CA MET A 151 2.08 5.84 6.66
C MET A 151 2.62 7.26 6.90
N GLU A 152 2.45 7.77 8.11
CA GLU A 152 3.04 9.03 8.57
C GLU A 152 3.54 8.87 10.02
N PRO A 153 4.85 8.97 10.30
CA PRO A 153 5.38 8.77 11.65
C PRO A 153 5.12 9.91 12.62
N VAL A 154 5.04 11.15 12.16
CA VAL A 154 4.94 12.34 13.02
C VAL A 154 3.48 12.50 13.50
N PRO A 155 3.20 12.40 14.81
CA PRO A 155 1.83 12.33 15.30
C PRO A 155 0.93 13.50 14.89
N TYR A 156 1.45 14.73 14.92
CA TYR A 156 0.64 15.91 14.55
C TYR A 156 0.33 15.96 13.04
N LEU A 157 1.22 15.46 12.18
CA LEU A 157 0.97 15.32 10.74
C LEU A 157 -0.01 14.18 10.48
N PHE A 158 0.12 13.07 11.20
CA PHE A 158 -0.82 11.96 11.12
C PHE A 158 -2.26 12.38 11.50
N GLU A 159 -2.44 13.25 12.50
CA GLU A 159 -3.75 13.82 12.81
C GLU A 159 -4.30 14.69 11.68
N LYS A 160 -3.46 15.43 10.97
CA LYS A 160 -3.86 16.18 9.76
C LYS A 160 -4.22 15.24 8.61
N LEU A 161 -3.41 14.20 8.38
CA LEU A 161 -3.67 13.15 7.38
C LEU A 161 -5.06 12.53 7.59
N LYS A 162 -5.40 12.12 8.81
CA LYS A 162 -6.74 11.60 9.13
C LYS A 162 -7.84 12.59 8.75
N LYS A 163 -7.71 13.86 9.14
CA LYS A 163 -8.70 14.90 8.83
C LYS A 163 -8.84 15.14 7.32
N ASN A 164 -7.72 15.14 6.59
CA ASN A 164 -7.72 15.34 5.14
C ASN A 164 -8.31 14.13 4.41
N VAL A 165 -8.00 12.90 4.84
CA VAL A 165 -8.66 11.69 4.33
C VAL A 165 -10.16 11.71 4.61
N ASP A 166 -10.57 12.06 5.82
CA ASP A 166 -11.99 12.11 6.19
C ASP A 166 -12.78 13.16 5.38
N SER A 167 -12.19 14.33 5.14
CA SER A 167 -12.86 15.46 4.49
C SER A 167 -12.79 15.40 2.96
N GLN A 168 -11.63 15.04 2.39
CA GLN A 168 -11.37 15.09 0.95
C GLN A 168 -11.59 13.73 0.27
N MET A 169 -11.41 12.63 1.00
CA MET A 169 -11.50 11.26 0.49
C MET A 169 -12.67 10.48 1.10
N PHE A 170 -13.73 11.16 1.55
CA PHE A 170 -14.83 10.54 2.31
C PHE A 170 -15.49 9.32 1.64
N LYS A 171 -15.54 9.29 0.30
CA LYS A 171 -16.09 8.15 -0.48
C LYS A 171 -15.16 6.94 -0.52
N TYR A 172 -13.90 7.15 -0.18
CA TYR A 172 -12.79 6.28 -0.50
C TYR A 172 -12.01 5.85 0.75
N LYS A 173 -12.21 6.53 1.88
CA LYS A 173 -11.49 6.29 3.14
C LYS A 173 -11.64 4.86 3.68
N GLU A 174 -12.77 4.20 3.42
CA GLU A 174 -13.02 2.80 3.81
C GLU A 174 -12.16 1.79 3.01
N ARG A 175 -11.21 2.28 2.20
CA ARG A 175 -10.22 1.49 1.44
C ARG A 175 -8.79 1.79 1.89
N LEU A 176 -8.62 2.73 2.81
CA LEU A 176 -7.34 3.25 3.25
C LEU A 176 -7.11 2.90 4.72
N TYR A 177 -6.03 2.18 4.98
CA TYR A 177 -5.53 1.94 6.32
C TYR A 177 -4.52 3.03 6.68
N LEU A 178 -4.78 3.82 7.71
CA LEU A 178 -3.89 4.90 8.14
C LEU A 178 -3.01 4.42 9.30
N MET A 179 -1.69 4.49 9.13
CA MET A 179 -0.74 4.00 10.13
C MET A 179 0.18 5.11 10.63
N ASN A 180 0.11 5.42 11.93
CA ASN A 180 1.06 6.33 12.58
C ASN A 180 2.34 5.57 12.97
N ALA A 181 3.21 5.32 11.98
CA ALA A 181 4.49 4.65 12.18
C ALA A 181 5.49 5.03 11.10
N ALA A 182 6.77 4.98 11.44
CA ALA A 182 7.87 4.99 10.47
C ALA A 182 8.15 3.56 10.00
N LEU A 183 8.32 3.35 8.70
CA LEU A 183 8.79 2.06 8.19
C LEU A 183 10.27 1.90 8.51
N SER A 184 10.63 0.79 9.15
CA SER A 184 11.99 0.52 9.62
C SER A 184 12.32 -0.97 9.49
N ASP A 185 13.52 -1.36 9.91
CA ASP A 185 13.98 -2.75 9.95
C ASP A 185 13.50 -3.51 11.19
N ASN A 186 13.05 -2.80 12.23
CA ASN A 186 12.55 -3.38 13.48
C ASN A 186 11.26 -2.70 13.97
N ASP A 187 10.39 -3.49 14.60
CA ASP A 187 9.21 -2.98 15.31
C ASP A 187 9.61 -2.37 16.65
N GLY A 188 8.96 -1.27 17.06
CA GLY A 188 9.22 -0.67 18.37
C GLY A 188 8.99 0.83 18.44
N GLN A 189 9.81 1.50 19.24
CA GLN A 189 9.86 2.94 19.37
C GLN A 189 11.26 3.41 19.02
N GLN A 190 11.37 4.46 18.20
CA GLN A 190 12.63 5.01 17.76
C GLN A 190 12.62 6.52 17.85
N THR A 191 13.80 7.12 18.04
CA THR A 191 13.94 8.57 17.98
C THR A 191 13.87 9.02 16.54
N PHE A 192 12.98 9.97 16.28
CA PHE A 192 12.84 10.65 15.01
C PHE A 192 13.06 12.13 15.23
N TYR A 193 13.72 12.79 14.30
CA TYR A 193 13.97 14.22 14.37
C TYR A 193 13.01 14.95 13.45
N ILE A 194 12.50 16.09 13.91
CA ILE A 194 11.61 16.96 13.13
C ILE A 194 12.07 18.42 13.25
N VAL A 195 11.61 19.25 12.32
CA VAL A 195 11.61 20.69 12.49
C VAL A 195 10.49 21.06 13.48
N ASN A 196 10.84 21.82 14.51
CA ASN A 196 9.92 22.20 15.57
C ASN A 196 9.16 23.49 15.26
N GLU A 197 8.14 23.79 16.06
CA GLU A 197 7.23 24.89 15.78
C GLU A 197 7.88 26.29 15.89
N LYS A 198 9.01 26.43 16.59
CA LYS A 198 9.75 27.70 16.62
C LYS A 198 10.17 28.12 15.22
N PHE A 199 10.49 27.16 14.34
CA PHE A 199 10.85 27.44 12.96
C PHE A 199 9.66 28.04 12.21
N ALA A 200 8.49 27.40 12.28
CA ALA A 200 7.28 27.90 11.63
C ALA A 200 6.81 29.26 12.18
N GLN A 201 7.01 29.52 13.48
CA GLN A 201 6.70 30.82 14.10
C GLN A 201 7.63 31.93 13.61
N GLU A 202 8.92 31.63 13.41
CA GLU A 202 9.88 32.60 12.88
C GLU A 202 9.77 32.78 11.37
N LYS A 203 9.41 31.71 10.66
CA LYS A 203 9.35 31.60 9.20
C LYS A 203 7.94 31.18 8.73
N PRO A 204 6.91 32.00 8.96
CA PRO A 204 5.54 31.65 8.61
C PRO A 204 5.38 31.44 7.09
N ASP A 205 6.05 32.26 6.28
CA ASP A 205 5.97 32.27 4.81
C ASP A 205 6.87 31.23 4.12
N GLU A 206 7.64 30.46 4.89
CA GLU A 206 8.49 29.41 4.34
C GLU A 206 7.66 28.24 3.81
N THR A 207 8.25 27.49 2.90
CA THR A 207 7.61 26.36 2.20
C THR A 207 7.03 25.32 3.16
N HIS A 208 5.91 24.70 2.74
CA HIS A 208 5.30 23.59 3.48
C HIS A 208 6.31 22.46 3.72
N ALA A 209 7.10 22.12 2.71
CA ALA A 209 8.12 21.09 2.76
C ALA A 209 9.12 21.31 3.90
N LEU A 210 9.69 22.52 4.00
CA LEU A 210 10.70 22.80 5.02
C LEU A 210 10.12 22.85 6.44
N LYS A 211 8.83 23.19 6.59
CA LYS A 211 8.14 23.21 7.88
C LYS A 211 7.71 21.82 8.34
N HIS A 212 7.38 20.91 7.42
CA HIS A 212 6.62 19.70 7.76
C HIS A 212 7.14 18.39 7.15
N GLN A 213 7.86 18.41 6.03
CA GLN A 213 8.17 17.17 5.29
C GLN A 213 9.56 16.60 5.58
N ILE A 214 10.54 17.42 5.98
CA ILE A 214 11.95 16.99 6.13
C ILE A 214 12.29 16.20 7.42
N GLY A 215 11.33 15.49 8.02
CA GLY A 215 11.57 14.66 9.21
C GLY A 215 12.44 13.44 8.91
N SER A 216 13.31 13.01 9.84
CA SER A 216 14.23 11.89 9.59
C SER A 216 14.72 11.17 10.84
N PHE A 217 15.12 9.91 10.71
CA PHE A 217 15.92 9.20 11.71
C PHE A 217 17.33 9.76 11.86
N ASN A 218 17.83 10.49 10.86
CA ASN A 218 19.15 11.12 10.88
C ASN A 218 19.02 12.63 11.15
N LYS A 219 19.40 13.08 12.35
CA LYS A 219 19.40 14.52 12.71
C LYS A 219 20.13 15.38 11.67
N ASN A 220 21.23 14.89 11.10
CA ASN A 220 22.04 15.64 10.14
C ASN A 220 21.31 15.90 8.82
N HIS A 221 20.29 15.10 8.50
CA HIS A 221 19.42 15.35 7.35
C HIS A 221 18.74 16.73 7.52
N ILE A 222 18.08 16.99 8.64
CA ILE A 222 17.42 18.28 8.90
C ILE A 222 18.43 19.43 8.92
N VAL A 223 19.60 19.21 9.55
CA VAL A 223 20.68 20.20 9.58
C VAL A 223 21.09 20.62 8.17
N LYS A 224 21.24 19.67 7.24
CA LYS A 224 21.59 19.95 5.83
C LYS A 224 20.59 20.88 5.14
N HIS A 225 19.30 20.80 5.47
CA HIS A 225 18.28 21.69 4.91
C HIS A 225 18.31 23.08 5.55
N LEU A 226 18.38 23.16 6.89
CA LEU A 226 18.32 24.42 7.62
C LEU A 226 19.62 25.25 7.58
N ILE A 227 20.79 24.62 7.41
CA ILE A 227 22.08 25.32 7.40
C ILE A 227 22.19 26.35 6.27
N LYS A 228 21.46 26.15 5.16
CA LYS A 228 21.40 27.12 4.05
C LYS A 228 20.74 28.42 4.46
N LEU A 229 19.73 28.38 5.33
CA LEU A 229 19.08 29.58 5.89
C LEU A 229 20.01 30.25 6.91
N ARG A 230 20.65 29.47 7.78
CA ARG A 230 21.62 30.00 8.75
C ARG A 230 22.77 30.75 8.06
N ARG A 231 23.36 30.19 7.01
CA ARG A 231 24.44 30.82 6.22
C ARG A 231 24.03 32.12 5.54
N ARG A 232 22.73 32.28 5.24
CA ARG A 232 22.16 33.52 4.69
C ARG A 232 21.76 34.53 5.78
N ASN A 233 22.09 34.25 7.05
CA ASN A 233 21.65 35.02 8.22
C ASN A 233 20.12 35.18 8.30
N GLU A 234 19.40 34.18 7.81
CA GLU A 234 17.94 34.20 7.78
C GLU A 234 17.32 33.60 9.05
N LEU A 235 18.11 33.02 9.96
CA LEU A 235 17.67 32.42 11.22
C LEU A 235 18.19 33.21 12.42
N LYS A 236 17.31 33.46 13.41
CA LYS A 236 17.60 34.15 14.66
C LYS A 236 18.32 33.25 15.67
N LEU A 237 18.02 31.95 15.68
CA LEU A 237 18.62 30.95 16.55
C LEU A 237 19.63 30.08 15.79
N GLU A 238 20.34 29.22 16.52
CA GLU A 238 21.16 28.19 15.88
C GLU A 238 20.28 27.10 15.29
N VAL A 239 20.81 26.38 14.29
CA VAL A 239 20.05 25.34 13.56
C VAL A 239 19.49 24.30 14.52
N GLU A 240 20.28 23.92 15.53
CA GLU A 240 19.94 22.93 16.54
C GLU A 240 18.69 23.30 17.35
N ASP A 241 18.41 24.59 17.55
CA ASP A 241 17.26 25.07 18.32
C ASP A 241 15.94 24.84 17.61
N TYR A 242 15.96 24.63 16.29
CA TYR A 242 14.80 24.32 15.45
C TYR A 242 14.59 22.81 15.28
N ILE A 243 15.46 21.96 15.84
CA ILE A 243 15.36 20.51 15.69
C ILE A 243 14.87 19.89 17.00
N GLN A 244 13.80 19.11 16.92
CA GLN A 244 13.23 18.42 18.07
C GLN A 244 13.30 16.90 17.86
N PRO A 245 13.85 16.13 18.82
CA PRO A 245 13.67 14.68 18.85
C PRO A 245 12.27 14.35 19.38
N ILE A 246 11.60 13.43 18.73
CA ILE A 246 10.33 12.84 19.14
C ILE A 246 10.45 11.31 19.14
N GLY A 247 9.67 10.63 19.99
CA GLY A 247 9.50 9.18 19.91
C GLY A 247 8.42 8.85 18.89
N VAL A 248 8.73 7.97 17.93
CA VAL A 248 7.75 7.46 16.97
C VAL A 248 7.71 5.94 16.98
N ARG A 249 6.53 5.39 16.72
CA ARG A 249 6.37 3.96 16.46
C ARG A 249 7.17 3.60 15.20
N SER A 250 7.97 2.54 15.26
CA SER A 250 8.57 1.92 14.08
C SER A 250 7.85 0.61 13.75
N ALA A 251 7.71 0.33 12.45
CA ALA A 251 7.08 -0.88 11.95
C ALA A 251 7.91 -1.50 10.82
N THR A 252 8.09 -2.83 10.88
CA THR A 252 8.69 -3.58 9.77
C THR A 252 7.72 -3.72 8.60
N PRO A 253 8.19 -3.96 7.36
CA PRO A 253 7.30 -4.25 6.23
C PRO A 253 6.34 -5.40 6.50
N GLY A 254 6.79 -6.45 7.21
CA GLY A 254 5.95 -7.58 7.60
C GLY A 254 4.84 -7.18 8.56
N THR A 255 5.12 -6.26 9.49
CA THR A 255 4.12 -5.68 10.39
C THR A 255 3.11 -4.82 9.65
N VAL A 256 3.56 -3.98 8.70
CA VAL A 256 2.67 -3.16 7.87
C VAL A 256 1.70 -4.04 7.08
N VAL A 257 2.21 -5.06 6.39
CA VAL A 257 1.38 -5.97 5.58
C VAL A 257 0.43 -6.78 6.44
N ARG A 258 0.88 -7.25 7.62
CA ARG A 258 0.03 -7.99 8.56
C ARG A 258 -1.11 -7.13 9.07
N GLU A 259 -0.85 -5.90 9.51
CA GLU A 259 -1.89 -4.98 10.01
C GLU A 259 -2.86 -4.58 8.91
N PHE A 260 -2.35 -4.33 7.69
CA PHE A 260 -3.21 -4.05 6.54
C PHE A 260 -4.14 -5.23 6.23
N PHE A 261 -3.62 -6.46 6.23
CA PHE A 261 -4.44 -7.65 6.04
C PHE A 261 -5.47 -7.83 7.17
N GLN A 262 -5.07 -7.66 8.43
CA GLN A 262 -5.94 -7.79 9.60
C GLN A 262 -7.03 -6.71 9.66
N SER A 263 -6.81 -5.54 9.04
CA SER A 263 -7.82 -4.49 8.95
C SER A 263 -9.04 -4.90 8.09
N GLY A 264 -8.92 -5.95 7.27
CA GLY A 264 -9.95 -6.35 6.31
C GLY A 264 -10.06 -5.45 5.09
N LEU A 265 -9.20 -4.43 4.97
CA LEU A 265 -9.21 -3.47 3.86
C LEU A 265 -8.39 -3.95 2.65
N ALA A 266 -7.51 -4.94 2.82
CA ALA A 266 -6.77 -5.53 1.71
C ALA A 266 -7.73 -6.35 0.81
N VAL A 267 -7.70 -6.09 -0.49
CA VAL A 267 -8.65 -6.68 -1.47
C VAL A 267 -8.21 -8.00 -2.07
N ARG A 268 -6.98 -8.43 -1.75
CA ARG A 268 -6.39 -9.71 -2.16
C ARG A 268 -5.63 -10.29 -0.96
N ASN A 269 -5.08 -11.51 -1.07
CA ASN A 269 -4.39 -12.24 0.00
C ASN A 269 -3.06 -11.58 0.50
N GLY A 270 -3.09 -10.31 0.89
CA GLY A 270 -1.98 -9.59 1.52
C GLY A 270 -0.81 -9.22 0.59
N ASN A 271 -0.89 -9.54 -0.71
CA ASN A 271 0.17 -9.14 -1.64
C ASN A 271 0.10 -7.65 -1.93
N ILE A 272 1.25 -6.99 -1.88
CA ILE A 272 1.42 -5.58 -2.20
C ILE A 272 1.85 -5.48 -3.66
N ASP A 273 1.12 -4.72 -4.47
CA ASP A 273 1.41 -4.51 -5.89
C ASP A 273 2.27 -3.28 -6.12
N VAL A 274 2.08 -2.26 -5.29
CA VAL A 274 2.75 -0.98 -5.42
C VAL A 274 3.33 -0.55 -4.09
N LEU A 275 4.62 -0.21 -4.08
CA LEU A 275 5.28 0.48 -2.98
C LEU A 275 5.66 1.89 -3.45
N LEU A 276 5.23 2.90 -2.69
CA LEU A 276 5.63 4.28 -2.88
C LEU A 276 6.37 4.74 -1.65
N ILE A 277 7.52 5.36 -1.88
CA ILE A 277 8.40 5.86 -0.84
C ILE A 277 8.65 7.32 -1.13
N ASP A 278 8.25 8.16 -0.18
CA ASP A 278 8.53 9.57 -0.15
C ASP A 278 9.02 9.89 1.27
N ALA A 279 10.20 9.35 1.60
CA ALA A 279 10.75 9.39 2.95
C ALA A 279 11.86 10.44 3.08
N GLU A 280 11.85 11.45 2.21
CA GLU A 280 12.69 12.64 2.24
C GLU A 280 14.17 12.27 2.48
N GLY A 281 14.67 11.31 1.69
CA GLY A 281 16.07 10.86 1.73
C GLY A 281 16.36 9.64 2.62
N TYR A 282 15.35 9.08 3.30
CA TYR A 282 15.46 7.75 3.94
C TYR A 282 15.00 6.61 3.00
N ASP A 283 14.71 6.94 1.75
CA ASP A 283 14.05 6.09 0.76
C ASP A 283 14.79 4.78 0.51
N PHE A 284 16.12 4.82 0.37
CA PHE A 284 16.90 3.61 0.13
C PHE A 284 16.83 2.63 1.32
N VAL A 285 16.75 3.13 2.55
CA VAL A 285 16.64 2.27 3.74
C VAL A 285 15.27 1.60 3.78
N VAL A 286 14.20 2.35 3.52
CA VAL A 286 12.83 1.81 3.39
C VAL A 286 12.77 0.75 2.29
N LEU A 287 13.32 1.08 1.12
CA LEU A 287 13.40 0.18 -0.04
C LEU A 287 14.12 -1.12 0.34
N LYS A 288 15.31 -1.03 0.93
CA LYS A 288 16.09 -2.18 1.37
C LYS A 288 15.32 -3.04 2.36
N SER A 289 14.67 -2.44 3.36
CA SER A 289 13.85 -3.17 4.34
C SER A 289 12.73 -3.97 3.65
N PHE A 290 12.03 -3.36 2.69
CA PHE A 290 10.97 -4.02 1.94
C PHE A 290 11.52 -5.16 1.05
N MET A 291 12.62 -4.91 0.35
CA MET A 291 13.24 -5.86 -0.58
C MET A 291 13.95 -7.02 0.13
N ASN A 292 14.32 -6.89 1.40
CA ASN A 292 14.86 -7.99 2.20
C ASN A 292 13.83 -9.06 2.57
N MET A 293 12.52 -8.78 2.44
CA MET A 293 11.47 -9.78 2.66
C MET A 293 11.15 -10.51 1.34
N PRO A 294 11.43 -11.82 1.21
CA PRO A 294 11.23 -12.54 -0.06
C PRO A 294 9.77 -12.54 -0.54
N SER A 295 8.82 -12.55 0.38
CA SER A 295 7.38 -12.50 0.08
C SER A 295 6.90 -11.14 -0.40
N LEU A 296 7.67 -10.06 -0.18
CA LEU A 296 7.28 -8.70 -0.52
C LEU A 296 8.07 -8.21 -1.72
N LYS A 297 7.49 -8.41 -2.91
CA LYS A 297 8.06 -8.01 -4.21
C LYS A 297 6.97 -7.34 -5.04
N PRO A 298 6.68 -6.05 -4.78
CA PRO A 298 5.69 -5.26 -5.52
C PRO A 298 5.96 -5.31 -7.03
N LEU A 299 4.92 -5.22 -7.85
CA LEU A 299 5.11 -5.08 -9.30
C LEU A 299 5.76 -3.74 -9.65
N ILE A 300 5.40 -2.70 -8.91
CA ILE A 300 5.86 -1.34 -9.11
C ILE A 300 6.44 -0.83 -7.78
N VAL A 301 7.62 -0.24 -7.85
CA VAL A 301 8.25 0.47 -6.75
C VAL A 301 8.55 1.88 -7.24
N ILE A 302 8.09 2.89 -6.50
CA ILE A 302 8.40 4.30 -6.78
C ILE A 302 9.07 4.84 -5.53
N TYR A 303 10.18 5.55 -5.70
CA TYR A 303 10.90 6.17 -4.60
C TYR A 303 11.48 7.51 -5.04
N GLU A 304 11.62 8.45 -4.11
CA GLU A 304 12.19 9.75 -4.41
C GLU A 304 13.73 9.63 -4.55
N ASN A 305 14.28 10.15 -5.65
CA ASN A 305 15.73 10.22 -5.87
C ASN A 305 16.34 11.54 -5.41
N LEU A 306 15.55 12.62 -5.38
CA LEU A 306 16.05 13.99 -5.22
C LEU A 306 16.89 14.17 -3.96
N HIS A 307 16.51 13.49 -2.88
CA HIS A 307 17.14 13.61 -1.57
C HIS A 307 18.13 12.49 -1.23
N LEU A 308 18.26 11.47 -2.10
CA LEU A 308 19.27 10.41 -1.97
C LEU A 308 20.68 10.92 -2.31
N SER A 309 21.68 10.32 -1.66
CA SER A 309 23.07 10.47 -2.10
C SER A 309 23.29 9.73 -3.42
N GLU A 310 24.30 10.12 -4.21
CA GLU A 310 24.66 9.41 -5.45
C GLU A 310 24.93 7.92 -5.19
N ALA A 311 25.60 7.60 -4.07
CA ALA A 311 25.84 6.22 -3.66
C ALA A 311 24.54 5.45 -3.35
N ASP A 312 23.57 6.10 -2.70
CA ASP A 312 22.26 5.48 -2.42
C ASP A 312 21.42 5.33 -3.68
N GLN A 313 21.48 6.27 -4.62
CA GLN A 313 20.80 6.16 -5.92
C GLN A 313 21.32 4.93 -6.69
N ILE A 314 22.65 4.80 -6.84
CA ILE A 314 23.28 3.65 -7.49
C ILE A 314 22.91 2.34 -6.77
N SER A 315 22.91 2.36 -5.43
CA SER A 315 22.59 1.18 -4.63
C SER A 315 21.12 0.78 -4.72
N ALA A 316 20.21 1.76 -4.78
CA ALA A 316 18.78 1.53 -4.93
C ALA A 316 18.45 0.92 -6.30
N GLU A 317 19.06 1.44 -7.37
CA GLU A 317 18.94 0.89 -8.71
C GLU A 317 19.48 -0.54 -8.77
N ALA A 318 20.73 -0.75 -8.32
CA ALA A 318 21.37 -2.07 -8.32
C ALA A 318 20.55 -3.11 -7.52
N LEU A 319 20.00 -2.71 -6.37
CA LEU A 319 19.13 -3.56 -5.57
C LEU A 319 17.88 -3.99 -6.37
N LEU A 320 17.16 -3.04 -6.97
CA LEU A 320 15.98 -3.34 -7.76
C LEU A 320 16.31 -4.19 -8.98
N THR A 321 17.37 -3.88 -9.72
CA THR A 321 17.82 -4.68 -10.88
C THR A 321 18.15 -6.10 -10.47
N SER A 322 18.78 -6.32 -9.30
CA SER A 322 19.08 -7.67 -8.80
C SER A 322 17.83 -8.52 -8.53
N PHE A 323 16.66 -7.89 -8.35
CA PHE A 323 15.36 -8.55 -8.21
C PHE A 323 14.52 -8.57 -9.51
N GLY A 324 15.12 -8.21 -10.64
CA GLY A 324 14.52 -8.28 -11.98
C GLY A 324 13.59 -7.10 -12.30
N TYR A 325 13.82 -5.93 -11.71
CA TYR A 325 13.10 -4.71 -12.08
C TYR A 325 13.87 -3.97 -13.17
N SER A 326 13.13 -3.40 -14.13
CA SER A 326 13.64 -2.33 -14.97
C SER A 326 13.43 -1.00 -14.27
N VAL A 327 14.47 -0.19 -14.16
CA VAL A 327 14.48 1.05 -13.37
C VAL A 327 14.83 2.24 -14.26
N TRP A 328 14.13 3.35 -14.11
CA TRP A 328 14.47 4.62 -14.77
C TRP A 328 13.98 5.83 -13.97
N PRO A 329 14.59 7.01 -14.17
CA PRO A 329 14.15 8.24 -13.53
C PRO A 329 12.88 8.81 -14.18
N VAL A 330 12.00 9.37 -13.35
CA VAL A 330 10.79 10.13 -13.72
C VAL A 330 10.72 11.38 -12.86
N GLY A 331 11.19 12.51 -13.37
CA GLY A 331 11.23 13.76 -12.62
C GLY A 331 12.18 13.66 -11.41
N TRP A 332 11.64 13.86 -10.21
CA TRP A 332 12.37 13.70 -8.94
C TRP A 332 12.36 12.26 -8.41
N ASN A 333 11.58 11.37 -9.03
CA ASN A 333 11.41 9.99 -8.62
C ASN A 333 12.25 9.03 -9.49
N SER A 334 12.45 7.83 -8.98
CA SER A 334 12.76 6.63 -9.74
C SER A 334 11.55 5.71 -9.73
N ILE A 335 11.32 5.02 -10.83
CA ILE A 335 10.35 3.92 -10.89
C ILE A 335 11.08 2.63 -11.26
N GLY A 336 10.85 1.59 -10.46
CA GLY A 336 11.20 0.21 -10.77
C GLY A 336 9.95 -0.58 -11.11
N VAL A 337 9.91 -1.22 -12.29
CA VAL A 337 8.79 -2.07 -12.70
C VAL A 337 9.28 -3.45 -13.09
N LYS A 338 8.59 -4.49 -12.60
CA LYS A 338 8.75 -5.84 -13.16
C LYS A 338 8.05 -5.88 -14.51
N ILE A 339 8.80 -6.09 -15.56
CA ILE A 339 8.32 -6.31 -16.93
C ILE A 339 8.61 -7.75 -17.35
N ALA A 340 7.89 -8.24 -18.35
CA ALA A 340 8.31 -9.48 -19.01
C ALA A 340 9.65 -9.22 -19.71
N ASP A 341 10.50 -10.24 -19.84
CA ASP A 341 11.76 -10.13 -20.57
C ASP A 341 11.48 -9.44 -21.93
N LEU A 342 12.20 -8.34 -22.18
CA LEU A 342 11.92 -7.41 -23.28
C LEU A 342 12.26 -7.98 -24.65
#